data_AF-A0A3N5E3B0-F1
#
_entry.id   AF-A0A3N5E3B0-F1
#
_cell.length_a   1.000
_cell.length_b   1.000
_cell.length_c   1.000
_cell.angle_alpha   90.00
_cell.angle_beta   90.00
_cell.angle_gamma   90.00
#
_symmetry.space_group_name_H-M   'P 1'
#
loop_
_entity.id
_entity.type
_entity.pdbx_description
1 polymer ?
#
loop_
_entity_poly.entity_id
_entity_poly.type
_entity_poly.pdbx_seq_one_letter_code
_entity_poly.pdbx_strand_id
1 'polypeptide(L)'
;MTKYAFVPFLLALFVFQTSAQNSPIGHWIEDEAGLPCYQYTGALPYLAPANEDALDTLRADPWFLLGNYRLTLFTHASGVYQIMTGERSWARLNQSGKSYGENGAELVLRSAGNERIQLVGLQSAAADEKKCARVFGTGYARFDYTLSDELACTRILSVKPSLKINEGVPAVVEIVRIWNKGQKELTLSYSEWVLANYCMAQEQGRSDADKPVTYRNKVAIDRNRSLIKADITGQSKDPLLVESPKRASRYDAYPPTLYIQVPSNSDLSRVDF
;
A
#
# COMPACT_ATOMS: atom_id res chain seq x y z
N MET A 1 -15.57 -70.15 26.66
CA MET A 1 -14.28 -69.45 26.49
C MET A 1 -14.50 -68.25 25.57
N THR A 2 -14.45 -67.07 26.19
CA THR A 2 -14.07 -65.74 25.65
C THR A 2 -14.60 -65.31 24.28
N LYS A 3 -15.73 -64.60 24.29
CA LYS A 3 -16.11 -63.63 23.24
C LYS A 3 -15.52 -62.27 23.64
N TYR A 4 -14.57 -61.75 22.85
CA TYR A 4 -14.07 -60.39 22.99
C TYR A 4 -15.11 -59.42 22.41
N ALA A 5 -15.64 -58.54 23.26
CA ALA A 5 -16.46 -57.42 22.84
C ALA A 5 -15.55 -56.27 22.39
N PHE A 6 -15.68 -55.88 21.11
CA PHE A 6 -15.04 -54.72 20.54
C PHE A 6 -15.77 -53.47 21.06
N VAL A 7 -15.12 -52.68 21.91
CA VAL A 7 -15.60 -51.36 22.34
C VAL A 7 -14.99 -50.33 21.38
N PRO A 8 -15.77 -49.56 20.60
CA PRO A 8 -15.22 -48.47 19.83
C PRO A 8 -14.90 -47.31 20.78
N PHE A 9 -13.61 -47.01 20.91
CA PHE A 9 -13.12 -45.84 21.62
C PHE A 9 -13.45 -44.59 20.78
N LEU A 10 -14.46 -43.84 21.22
CA LEU A 10 -14.84 -42.57 20.60
C LEU A 10 -13.78 -41.53 20.99
N LEU A 11 -12.83 -41.30 20.09
CA LEU A 11 -11.82 -40.26 20.25
C LEU A 11 -12.52 -38.90 20.10
N ALA A 12 -12.88 -38.28 21.22
CA ALA A 12 -13.32 -36.89 21.23
C ALA A 12 -12.14 -36.02 20.77
N LEU A 13 -12.18 -35.58 19.51
CA LEU A 13 -11.36 -34.49 19.01
C LEU A 13 -11.78 -33.23 19.77
N PHE A 14 -11.07 -32.94 20.87
CA PHE A 14 -11.08 -31.62 21.46
C PHE A 14 -10.52 -30.66 20.43
N VAL A 15 -11.41 -30.01 19.68
CA VAL A 15 -11.11 -28.77 18.98
C VAL A 15 -10.75 -27.79 20.09
N PHE A 16 -9.46 -27.59 20.32
CA PHE A 16 -8.98 -26.44 21.07
C PHE A 16 -9.44 -25.23 20.29
N GLN A 17 -10.59 -24.65 20.67
CA GLN A 17 -10.87 -23.26 20.42
C GLN A 17 -9.79 -22.49 21.18
N THR A 18 -8.67 -22.24 20.52
CA THR A 18 -7.76 -21.19 20.95
C THR A 18 -8.57 -19.92 20.85
N SER A 19 -9.11 -19.45 21.97
CA SER A 19 -9.55 -18.06 22.11
C SER A 19 -8.39 -17.22 21.62
N ALA A 20 -8.53 -16.62 20.44
CA ALA A 20 -7.54 -15.73 19.87
C ALA A 20 -7.24 -14.70 20.95
N GLN A 21 -6.04 -14.78 21.51
CA GLN A 21 -5.58 -13.85 22.52
C GLN A 21 -5.65 -12.47 21.87
N ASN A 22 -6.54 -11.59 22.35
CA ASN A 22 -6.73 -10.25 21.81
C ASN A 22 -5.38 -9.52 21.87
N SER A 23 -4.66 -9.54 20.76
CA SER A 23 -3.40 -8.84 20.64
C SER A 23 -3.70 -7.34 20.57
N PRO A 24 -2.98 -6.49 21.31
CA PRO A 24 -3.28 -5.07 21.42
C PRO A 24 -3.15 -4.32 20.08
N ILE A 25 -2.54 -4.93 19.07
CA ILE A 25 -2.29 -4.33 17.76
C ILE A 25 -3.26 -4.80 16.67
N GLY A 26 -4.06 -5.84 16.91
CA GLY A 26 -4.98 -6.39 15.93
C GLY A 26 -5.18 -7.90 16.07
N HIS A 27 -6.02 -8.47 15.22
CA HIS A 27 -6.37 -9.89 15.28
C HIS A 27 -6.68 -10.45 13.89
N TRP A 28 -6.58 -11.77 13.75
CA TRP A 28 -6.97 -12.49 12.54
C TRP A 28 -8.49 -12.67 12.50
N ILE A 29 -9.06 -12.43 11.32
CA ILE A 29 -10.46 -12.64 10.96
C ILE A 29 -10.52 -13.35 9.61
N GLU A 30 -11.72 -13.76 9.20
CA GLU A 30 -11.97 -14.30 7.87
C GLU A 30 -12.72 -13.27 7.03
N ASP A 31 -12.39 -13.17 5.75
CA ASP A 31 -13.14 -12.35 4.80
C ASP A 31 -14.41 -13.07 4.31
N GLU A 32 -15.18 -12.41 3.45
CA GLU A 32 -16.43 -12.96 2.89
C GLU A 32 -16.22 -14.25 2.08
N ALA A 33 -14.98 -14.52 1.62
CA ALA A 33 -14.61 -15.73 0.92
C ALA A 33 -14.01 -16.81 1.86
N GLY A 34 -13.98 -16.56 3.17
CA GLY A 34 -13.38 -17.46 4.16
C GLY A 34 -11.85 -17.46 4.15
N LEU A 35 -11.21 -16.45 3.55
CA LEU A 35 -9.75 -16.32 3.53
C LEU A 35 -9.27 -15.53 4.76
N PRO A 36 -8.09 -15.87 5.30
CA PRO A 36 -7.54 -15.15 6.44
C PRO A 36 -7.23 -13.70 6.07
N CYS A 37 -7.66 -12.78 6.92
CA CYS A 37 -7.26 -11.38 6.89
C CYS A 37 -6.93 -10.88 8.30
N TYR A 38 -6.10 -9.84 8.38
CA TYR A 38 -5.67 -9.24 9.63
C TYR A 38 -6.36 -7.89 9.81
N GLN A 39 -7.12 -7.74 10.90
CA GLN A 39 -7.70 -6.46 11.29
C GLN A 39 -6.73 -5.74 12.24
N TYR A 40 -6.18 -4.61 11.80
CA TYR A 40 -5.27 -3.79 12.60
C TYR A 40 -6.06 -2.79 13.46
N THR A 41 -5.92 -2.91 14.78
CA THR A 41 -6.62 -2.09 15.79
C THR A 41 -5.68 -1.20 16.60
N GLY A 42 -4.37 -1.28 16.37
CA GLY A 42 -3.39 -0.46 17.09
C GLY A 42 -3.52 1.04 16.80
N ALA A 43 -3.16 1.87 17.77
CA ALA A 43 -3.04 3.31 17.58
C ALA A 43 -1.85 3.65 16.67
N LEU A 44 -2.00 4.71 15.86
CA LEU A 44 -0.93 5.26 15.05
C LEU A 44 -0.56 6.68 15.53
N PRO A 45 0.74 7.05 15.59
CA PRO A 45 1.90 6.21 15.32
C PRO A 45 2.06 5.07 16.35
N TYR A 46 2.44 3.89 15.87
CA TYR A 46 2.70 2.74 16.72
C TYR A 46 3.99 2.96 17.52
N LEU A 47 3.89 2.91 18.84
CA LEU A 47 5.01 2.99 19.75
C LEU A 47 5.31 1.59 20.28
N ALA A 48 6.43 1.03 19.85
CA ALA A 48 6.91 -0.23 20.41
C ALA A 48 7.32 -0.05 21.87
N PRO A 49 7.12 -1.06 22.73
CA PRO A 49 7.71 -1.06 24.06
C PRO A 49 9.23 -0.90 23.96
N ALA A 50 9.80 0.01 24.75
CA ALA A 50 11.24 0.22 24.83
C ALA A 50 11.88 -1.05 25.43
N ASN A 51 12.41 -1.93 24.58
CA ASN A 51 13.34 -2.97 25.00
C ASN A 51 14.75 -2.46 24.68
N GLU A 52 15.66 -2.52 25.65
CA GLU A 52 17.05 -2.07 25.51
C GLU A 52 17.83 -2.81 24.40
N ASP A 53 17.35 -3.99 23.99
CA ASP A 53 17.89 -4.79 22.87
C ASP A 53 17.02 -4.76 21.61
N ALA A 54 15.88 -4.06 21.62
CA ALA A 54 15.06 -3.94 20.42
C ALA A 54 15.74 -2.96 19.47
N LEU A 55 16.38 -3.51 18.43
CA LEU A 55 16.61 -2.85 17.15
C LEU A 55 15.55 -1.78 16.94
N ASP A 56 16.01 -0.53 16.84
CA ASP A 56 15.35 0.76 16.60
C ASP A 56 14.41 0.78 15.36
N THR A 57 13.62 -0.28 15.17
CA THR A 57 13.18 -0.80 13.86
C THR A 57 11.69 -1.07 13.75
N LEU A 58 10.95 -1.05 14.87
CA LEU A 58 9.49 -1.06 14.79
C LEU A 58 9.03 0.33 14.34
N ARG A 59 8.56 0.39 13.09
CA ARG A 59 8.14 1.62 12.45
C ARG A 59 6.89 2.16 13.15
N ALA A 60 6.85 3.49 13.29
CA ALA A 60 5.67 4.25 13.67
C ALA A 60 4.42 3.92 12.83
N ASP A 61 4.62 3.33 11.66
CA ASP A 61 3.56 2.91 10.75
C ASP A 61 3.82 1.47 10.28
N PRO A 62 3.21 0.47 10.94
CA PRO A 62 3.29 -0.94 10.52
C PRO A 62 2.82 -1.12 9.08
N TRP A 63 3.32 -2.14 8.41
CA TRP A 63 2.95 -2.41 7.02
C TRP A 63 2.69 -3.88 6.77
N PHE A 64 1.94 -4.12 5.71
CA PHE A 64 1.51 -5.42 5.24
C PHE A 64 1.95 -5.57 3.79
N LEU A 65 2.36 -6.78 3.43
CA LEU A 65 2.79 -7.08 2.07
C LEU A 65 1.57 -7.39 1.21
N LEU A 66 1.38 -6.58 0.18
CA LEU A 66 0.51 -6.85 -0.96
C LEU A 66 1.40 -7.05 -2.17
N GLY A 67 0.90 -7.76 -3.18
CA GLY A 67 1.66 -7.93 -4.40
C GLY A 67 1.34 -9.20 -5.12
N ASN A 68 2.13 -9.40 -6.17
CA ASN A 68 2.19 -10.62 -6.94
C ASN A 68 3.65 -10.81 -7.38
N TYR A 69 3.91 -11.76 -8.27
CA TYR A 69 5.28 -12.05 -8.67
C TYR A 69 5.99 -10.84 -9.33
N ARG A 70 5.24 -9.96 -10.02
CA ARG A 70 5.78 -8.82 -10.79
C ARG A 70 5.69 -7.47 -10.08
N LEU A 71 5.03 -7.42 -8.92
CA LEU A 71 4.83 -6.19 -8.14
C LEU A 71 4.88 -6.49 -6.65
N THR A 72 5.72 -5.77 -5.92
CA THR A 72 5.76 -5.78 -4.45
C THR A 72 5.24 -4.44 -3.94
N LEU A 73 4.23 -4.46 -3.08
CA LEU A 73 3.60 -3.29 -2.49
C LEU A 73 3.56 -3.44 -0.97
N PHE A 74 4.31 -2.59 -0.25
CA PHE A 74 4.15 -2.51 1.20
C PHE A 74 3.07 -1.48 1.51
N THR A 75 1.91 -1.91 1.98
CA THR A 75 0.82 -1.00 2.39
C THR A 75 0.85 -0.84 3.90
N HIS A 76 0.94 0.39 4.34
CA HIS A 76 0.98 0.76 5.73
C HIS A 76 -0.40 0.83 6.37
N ALA A 77 -0.45 0.71 7.70
CA ALA A 77 -1.65 0.89 8.50
C ALA A 77 -2.27 2.28 8.33
N SER A 78 -1.47 3.30 8.02
CA SER A 78 -1.94 4.65 7.68
C SER A 78 -2.48 4.80 6.25
N GLY A 79 -2.47 3.75 5.42
CA GLY A 79 -2.87 3.79 4.01
C GLY A 79 -1.79 4.30 3.06
N VAL A 80 -0.63 4.72 3.57
CA VAL A 80 0.55 4.98 2.72
C VAL A 80 1.01 3.67 2.11
N TYR A 81 1.52 3.68 0.89
CA TYR A 81 2.12 2.50 0.28
C TYR A 81 3.49 2.78 -0.32
N GLN A 82 4.33 1.74 -0.36
CA GLN A 82 5.61 1.73 -1.06
C GLN A 82 5.53 0.78 -2.25
N ILE A 83 5.75 1.30 -3.45
CA ILE A 83 5.85 0.50 -4.66
C ILE A 83 7.30 0.08 -4.84
N MET A 84 7.57 -1.21 -4.70
CA MET A 84 8.88 -1.81 -4.88
C MET A 84 8.96 -2.53 -6.23
N THR A 85 10.06 -2.32 -6.93
CA THR A 85 10.50 -3.21 -8.01
C THR A 85 11.66 -4.07 -7.52
N GLY A 86 11.67 -5.34 -7.93
CA GLY A 86 12.73 -6.30 -7.66
C GLY A 86 13.18 -7.07 -8.92
N GLU A 87 12.68 -6.69 -10.09
CA GLU A 87 12.91 -7.47 -11.32
C GLU A 87 14.31 -7.28 -11.92
N ARG A 88 14.89 -6.10 -11.72
CA ARG A 88 16.21 -5.71 -12.24
C ARG A 88 17.10 -5.15 -11.15
N SER A 89 16.50 -4.37 -10.27
CA SER A 89 17.13 -3.84 -9.07
C SER A 89 16.09 -3.73 -7.97
N TRP A 90 16.54 -3.81 -6.71
CA TRP A 90 15.70 -3.49 -5.57
C TRP A 90 15.58 -1.98 -5.44
N ALA A 91 14.41 -1.42 -5.75
CA ALA A 91 14.18 0.01 -5.74
C ALA A 91 12.73 0.37 -5.38
N ARG A 92 12.54 1.60 -4.88
CA ARG A 92 11.21 2.21 -4.69
C ARG A 92 10.89 3.12 -5.85
N LEU A 93 9.65 3.07 -6.33
CA LEU A 93 9.16 3.99 -7.38
C LEU A 93 8.63 5.30 -6.80
N ASN A 94 8.19 5.29 -5.54
CA ASN A 94 7.61 6.45 -4.87
C ASN A 94 8.35 6.79 -3.56
N GLN A 95 9.68 6.75 -3.58
CA GLN A 95 10.51 6.97 -2.39
C GLN A 95 10.22 8.33 -1.74
N SER A 96 9.99 8.30 -0.43
CA SER A 96 10.07 9.49 0.43
C SER A 96 10.77 9.14 1.75
N GLY A 97 11.56 10.07 2.27
CA GLY A 97 12.37 9.87 3.48
C GLY A 97 13.27 8.61 3.42
N LYS A 98 13.53 8.00 4.58
CA LYS A 98 14.28 6.74 4.69
C LYS A 98 13.32 5.56 4.73
N SER A 99 13.41 4.70 3.73
CA SER A 99 12.63 3.46 3.62
C SER A 99 11.11 3.64 3.69
N TYR A 100 10.56 4.76 3.21
CA TYR A 100 9.12 5.04 3.18
C TYR A 100 8.67 5.44 1.78
N GLY A 101 7.36 5.52 1.58
CA GLY A 101 6.73 5.86 0.30
C GLY A 101 5.89 7.13 0.44
N GLU A 102 5.53 7.74 -0.67
CA GLU A 102 4.68 8.92 -0.66
C GLU A 102 3.56 8.82 -1.71
N ASN A 103 2.35 8.95 -1.19
CA ASN A 103 1.07 8.97 -1.88
C ASN A 103 0.06 9.67 -0.97
N GLY A 104 -1.09 10.05 -1.51
CA GLY A 104 -2.13 10.66 -0.70
C GLY A 104 -3.49 10.55 -1.32
N ALA A 105 -4.49 10.67 -0.44
CA ALA A 105 -5.89 10.50 -0.71
C ALA A 105 -6.65 11.57 0.10
N GLU A 106 -7.47 12.38 -0.55
CA GLU A 106 -8.23 13.41 0.13
C GLU A 106 -9.66 13.55 -0.38
N LEU A 107 -10.55 13.91 0.54
CA LEU A 107 -11.90 14.38 0.26
C LEU A 107 -12.01 15.87 0.59
N VAL A 108 -12.61 16.63 -0.32
CA VAL A 108 -12.94 18.05 -0.09
C VAL A 108 -14.45 18.21 -0.10
N LEU A 109 -15.03 18.59 1.04
CA LEU A 109 -16.47 18.84 1.21
C LEU A 109 -16.79 20.31 0.91
N ARG A 110 -17.30 20.56 -0.30
CA ARG A 110 -17.65 21.91 -0.76
C ARG A 110 -18.91 22.44 -0.06
N SER A 111 -19.85 21.54 0.25
CA SER A 111 -21.06 21.88 1.01
C SER A 111 -20.77 22.32 2.46
N ALA A 112 -19.60 21.95 3.00
CA ALA A 112 -19.15 22.30 4.34
C ALA A 112 -18.05 23.39 4.32
N GLY A 113 -18.06 24.29 3.34
CA GLY A 113 -17.09 25.39 3.28
C GLY A 113 -15.68 24.98 2.83
N ASN A 114 -15.57 23.93 2.01
CA ASN A 114 -14.31 23.35 1.52
C ASN A 114 -13.46 22.70 2.62
N GLU A 115 -14.11 22.05 3.59
CA GLU A 115 -13.41 21.20 4.58
C GLU A 115 -12.62 20.11 3.85
N ARG A 116 -11.34 19.95 4.23
CA ARG A 116 -10.44 18.93 3.67
C ARG A 116 -10.24 17.81 4.67
N ILE A 117 -10.44 16.58 4.20
CA ILE A 117 -10.27 15.36 4.98
C ILE A 117 -9.18 14.53 4.32
N GLN A 118 -8.03 14.45 4.97
CA GLN A 118 -6.95 13.54 4.56
C GLN A 118 -7.31 12.11 4.97
N LEU A 119 -7.21 11.17 4.04
CA LEU A 119 -7.55 9.76 4.26
C LEU A 119 -6.31 8.88 4.46
N VAL A 120 -5.13 9.35 4.04
CA VAL A 120 -3.87 8.59 4.05
C VAL A 120 -2.79 9.36 4.83
N GLY A 121 -1.98 8.62 5.59
CA GLY A 121 -0.84 9.14 6.35
C GLY A 121 -1.07 9.17 7.87
N LEU A 122 0.02 9.36 8.62
CA LEU A 122 0.01 9.31 10.09
C LEU A 122 -0.78 10.45 10.77
N GLN A 123 -1.17 11.48 10.02
CA GLN A 123 -1.98 12.62 10.49
C GLN A 123 -3.36 12.66 9.83
N SER A 124 -3.83 11.52 9.32
CA SER A 124 -5.06 11.39 8.53
C SER A 124 -6.16 10.62 9.27
N ALA A 125 -7.33 10.51 8.64
CA ALA A 125 -8.42 9.67 9.13
C ALA A 125 -8.02 8.19 9.29
N ALA A 126 -7.05 7.68 8.52
CA ALA A 126 -6.56 6.30 8.66
C ALA A 126 -5.77 6.06 9.96
N ALA A 127 -5.23 7.11 10.57
CA ALA A 127 -4.46 7.00 11.82
C ALA A 127 -5.35 6.87 13.05
N ASP A 128 -6.59 7.37 12.99
CA ASP A 128 -7.57 7.34 14.08
C ASP A 128 -8.37 6.04 14.07
N GLU A 129 -8.15 5.15 15.04
CA GLU A 129 -8.84 3.86 15.12
C GLU A 129 -10.37 3.95 15.28
N LYS A 130 -10.89 5.11 15.70
CA LYS A 130 -12.34 5.34 15.81
C LYS A 130 -12.94 5.77 14.48
N LYS A 131 -12.13 6.32 13.58
CA LYS A 131 -12.56 6.81 12.27
C LYS A 131 -12.25 5.83 11.16
N CYS A 132 -11.31 4.90 11.32
CA CYS A 132 -10.94 3.97 10.25
C CYS A 132 -10.77 2.54 10.76
N ALA A 133 -11.59 1.62 10.23
CA ALA A 133 -11.29 0.20 10.32
C ALA A 133 -10.29 -0.19 9.21
N ARG A 134 -9.29 -1.00 9.56
CA ARG A 134 -8.16 -1.35 8.69
C ARG A 134 -8.03 -2.85 8.60
N VAL A 135 -8.22 -3.40 7.40
CA VAL A 135 -8.21 -4.85 7.15
C VAL A 135 -7.22 -5.17 6.04
N PHE A 136 -6.32 -6.12 6.30
CA PHE A 136 -5.29 -6.56 5.36
C PHE A 136 -5.51 -8.03 5.04
N GLY A 137 -6.00 -8.32 3.84
CA GLY A 137 -6.28 -9.68 3.40
C GLY A 137 -5.24 -10.20 2.41
N THR A 138 -5.53 -11.37 1.85
CA THR A 138 -4.66 -12.00 0.86
C THR A 138 -4.73 -11.24 -0.47
N GLY A 139 -3.80 -10.32 -0.69
CA GLY A 139 -3.70 -9.52 -1.91
C GLY A 139 -4.51 -8.22 -1.90
N TYR A 140 -5.03 -7.78 -0.75
CA TYR A 140 -5.71 -6.49 -0.64
C TYR A 140 -5.54 -5.82 0.73
N ALA A 141 -5.76 -4.51 0.76
CA ALA A 141 -5.89 -3.71 1.97
C ALA A 141 -7.17 -2.88 1.85
N ARG A 142 -7.96 -2.84 2.92
CA ARG A 142 -9.25 -2.15 2.99
C ARG A 142 -9.25 -1.19 4.17
N PHE A 143 -9.68 0.03 3.88
CA PHE A 143 -9.83 1.13 4.83
C PHE A 143 -11.28 1.58 4.78
N ASP A 144 -12.02 1.33 5.86
CA ASP A 144 -13.40 1.79 6.01
C ASP A 144 -13.43 3.00 6.94
N TYR A 145 -13.60 4.17 6.34
CA TYR A 145 -13.63 5.45 7.00
C TYR A 145 -15.05 5.85 7.40
N THR A 146 -15.23 6.21 8.67
CA THR A 146 -16.38 6.97 9.18
C THR A 146 -15.94 8.42 9.36
N LEU A 147 -16.29 9.27 8.40
CA LEU A 147 -15.82 10.65 8.32
C LEU A 147 -16.71 11.61 9.11
N SER A 148 -18.01 11.33 9.11
CA SER A 148 -19.02 11.92 9.98
C SER A 148 -20.18 10.93 10.14
N ASP A 149 -21.20 11.27 10.92
CA ASP A 149 -22.41 10.46 11.06
C ASP A 149 -23.15 10.27 9.71
N GLU A 150 -22.98 11.21 8.78
CA GLU A 150 -23.65 11.24 7.48
C GLU A 150 -22.73 10.87 6.31
N LEU A 151 -21.43 10.67 6.53
CA LEU A 151 -20.46 10.42 5.45
C LEU A 151 -19.52 9.26 5.77
N ALA A 152 -19.50 8.28 4.88
CA ALA A 152 -18.54 7.18 4.93
C ALA A 152 -17.78 7.02 3.61
N CYS A 153 -16.56 6.52 3.70
CA CYS A 153 -15.73 6.20 2.55
C CYS A 153 -15.11 4.81 2.76
N THR A 154 -15.06 3.98 1.72
CA THR A 154 -14.27 2.75 1.71
C THR A 154 -13.23 2.88 0.61
N ARG A 155 -11.96 2.70 0.97
CA ARG A 155 -10.83 2.65 0.04
C ARG A 155 -10.21 1.26 0.09
N ILE A 156 -10.07 0.62 -1.07
CA ILE A 156 -9.48 -0.71 -1.21
C ILE A 156 -8.32 -0.64 -2.20
N LEU A 157 -7.15 -1.10 -1.77
CA LEU A 157 -6.02 -1.40 -2.64
C LEU A 157 -6.02 -2.90 -2.90
N SER A 158 -6.11 -3.34 -4.15
CA SER A 158 -6.14 -4.75 -4.52
C SER A 158 -5.11 -5.08 -5.60
N VAL A 159 -4.41 -6.19 -5.42
CA VAL A 159 -3.45 -6.70 -6.40
C VAL A 159 -3.93 -8.06 -6.89
N LYS A 160 -4.00 -8.23 -8.21
CA LYS A 160 -4.34 -9.52 -8.81
C LYS A 160 -3.23 -10.53 -8.53
N PRO A 161 -3.54 -11.73 -7.98
CA PRO A 161 -2.53 -12.74 -7.72
C PRO A 161 -1.90 -13.28 -9.01
N SER A 162 -0.64 -13.72 -8.90
CA SER A 162 0.04 -14.47 -9.96
C SER A 162 -0.40 -15.93 -9.92
N LEU A 163 -0.78 -16.49 -11.07
CA LEU A 163 -1.10 -17.92 -11.16
C LEU A 163 0.15 -18.79 -11.33
N LYS A 164 1.27 -18.21 -11.77
CA LYS A 164 2.56 -18.88 -11.95
C LYS A 164 3.73 -17.97 -11.58
N ILE A 165 4.87 -18.59 -11.34
CA ILE A 165 6.17 -17.93 -11.21
C ILE A 165 6.45 -17.14 -12.50
N ASN A 166 7.00 -15.92 -12.38
CA ASN A 166 7.30 -15.00 -13.49
C ASN A 166 6.09 -14.43 -14.25
N GLU A 167 4.86 -14.75 -13.86
CA GLU A 167 3.63 -14.17 -14.42
C GLU A 167 3.00 -13.19 -13.43
N GLY A 168 2.15 -12.27 -13.89
CA GLY A 168 1.44 -11.32 -13.03
C GLY A 168 1.21 -9.97 -13.71
N VAL A 169 0.20 -9.24 -13.22
CA VAL A 169 -0.08 -7.88 -13.68
C VAL A 169 0.54 -6.92 -12.67
N PRO A 170 1.58 -6.14 -13.02
CA PRO A 170 2.23 -5.23 -12.09
C PRO A 170 1.39 -3.94 -11.91
N ALA A 171 0.17 -4.11 -11.40
CA ALA A 171 -0.77 -3.03 -11.17
C ALA A 171 -1.53 -3.25 -9.85
N VAL A 172 -1.88 -2.13 -9.23
CA VAL A 172 -2.81 -2.07 -8.10
C VAL A 172 -4.11 -1.52 -8.66
N VAL A 173 -5.23 -2.18 -8.35
CA VAL A 173 -6.56 -1.62 -8.56
C VAL A 173 -6.98 -0.93 -7.27
N GLU A 174 -7.28 0.34 -7.38
CA GLU A 174 -7.84 1.13 -6.30
C GLU A 174 -9.34 1.27 -6.49
N ILE A 175 -10.11 0.94 -5.44
CA ILE A 175 -11.56 1.03 -5.43
C ILE A 175 -11.96 1.97 -4.31
N VAL A 176 -12.71 3.01 -4.66
CA VAL A 176 -13.19 4.02 -3.72
C VAL A 176 -14.70 4.06 -3.80
N ARG A 177 -15.34 3.96 -2.65
CA ARG A 177 -16.80 4.04 -2.51
C ARG A 177 -17.10 5.08 -1.47
N ILE A 178 -17.94 6.05 -1.79
CA ILE A 178 -18.33 7.14 -0.90
C ILE A 178 -19.85 7.09 -0.74
N TRP A 179 -20.32 7.16 0.49
CA TRP A 179 -21.74 7.12 0.81
C TRP A 179 -22.15 8.35 1.60
N ASN A 180 -23.13 9.07 1.07
CA ASN A 180 -23.93 10.01 1.82
C ASN A 180 -25.06 9.24 2.52
N LYS A 181 -24.97 9.13 3.84
CA LYS A 181 -25.98 8.53 4.73
C LYS A 181 -26.97 9.57 5.27
N GLY A 182 -26.68 10.86 5.06
CA GLY A 182 -27.53 11.96 5.46
C GLY A 182 -28.71 12.17 4.52
N GLN A 183 -29.60 13.08 4.91
CA GLN A 183 -30.75 13.49 4.10
C GLN A 183 -30.45 14.68 3.19
N LYS A 184 -29.34 15.39 3.44
CA LYS A 184 -28.94 16.57 2.67
C LYS A 184 -27.99 16.18 1.56
N GLU A 185 -28.11 16.83 0.41
CA GLU A 185 -27.16 16.70 -0.68
C GLU A 185 -25.76 17.15 -0.23
N LEU A 186 -24.73 16.39 -0.63
CA LEU A 186 -23.33 16.73 -0.38
C LEU A 186 -22.64 16.97 -1.72
N THR A 187 -21.92 18.09 -1.81
CA THR A 187 -21.02 18.36 -2.93
C THR A 187 -19.59 18.10 -2.47
N LEU A 188 -18.91 17.18 -3.13
CA LEU A 188 -17.55 16.79 -2.76
C LEU A 188 -16.65 16.59 -3.98
N SER A 189 -15.34 16.64 -3.76
CA SER A 189 -14.34 16.14 -4.70
C SER A 189 -13.40 15.17 -4.01
N TYR A 190 -12.94 14.17 -4.75
CA TYR A 190 -11.99 13.17 -4.30
C TYR A 190 -10.72 13.25 -5.15
N SER A 191 -9.57 13.18 -4.51
CA SER A 191 -8.26 13.22 -5.18
C SER A 191 -7.36 12.10 -4.65
N GLU A 192 -6.65 11.44 -5.56
CA GLU A 192 -5.56 10.50 -5.27
C GLU A 192 -4.31 10.95 -5.99
N TRP A 193 -3.16 10.69 -5.39
CA TRP A 193 -1.87 10.98 -6.00
C TRP A 193 -0.79 10.06 -5.47
N VAL A 194 0.28 9.93 -6.25
CA VAL A 194 1.50 9.19 -5.88
C VAL A 194 2.71 10.00 -6.31
N LEU A 195 3.75 10.02 -5.47
CA LEU A 195 5.02 10.62 -5.84
C LEU A 195 5.75 9.71 -6.84
N ALA A 196 6.16 10.23 -7.98
CA ALA A 196 7.11 9.54 -8.85
C ALA A 196 8.54 9.92 -8.40
N ASN A 197 9.18 9.09 -7.58
CA ASN A 197 10.54 9.33 -7.11
C ASN A 197 11.29 8.01 -6.99
N TYR A 198 11.99 7.64 -8.07
CA TYR A 198 12.73 6.39 -8.13
C TYR A 198 14.00 6.46 -7.30
N CYS A 199 14.18 5.51 -6.39
CA CYS A 199 15.40 5.37 -5.62
C CYS A 199 15.75 3.90 -5.43
N MET A 200 16.97 3.53 -5.84
CA MET A 200 17.52 2.21 -5.54
C MET A 200 17.69 2.05 -4.02
N ALA A 201 17.40 0.85 -3.51
CA ALA A 201 17.44 0.59 -2.08
C ALA A 201 18.80 0.90 -1.45
N GLN A 202 19.90 0.63 -2.18
CA GLN A 202 21.29 0.87 -1.77
C GLN A 202 21.71 2.35 -1.76
N GLU A 203 20.94 3.23 -2.43
CA GLU A 203 21.26 4.66 -2.57
C GLU A 203 20.38 5.53 -1.65
N GLN A 204 19.56 4.92 -0.80
CA GLN A 204 18.71 5.64 0.14
C GLN A 204 19.53 6.43 1.17
N GLY A 205 19.08 7.64 1.47
CA GLY A 205 19.73 8.54 2.42
C GLY A 205 20.99 9.23 1.89
N ARG A 206 21.43 8.91 0.66
CA ARG A 206 22.51 9.64 -0.02
C ARG A 206 21.96 10.91 -0.66
N SER A 207 22.79 11.95 -0.67
CA SER A 207 22.49 13.15 -1.45
C SER A 207 22.54 12.85 -2.95
N ASP A 208 21.81 13.61 -3.77
CA ASP A 208 21.85 13.43 -5.22
C ASP A 208 23.22 13.71 -5.84
N ALA A 209 24.05 14.54 -5.18
CA ALA A 209 25.40 14.84 -5.65
C ALA A 209 26.34 13.62 -5.55
N ASP A 210 26.09 12.74 -4.57
CA ASP A 210 26.91 11.56 -4.28
C ASP A 210 26.43 10.30 -5.02
N LYS A 211 25.22 10.34 -5.61
CA LYS A 211 24.64 9.22 -6.33
C LYS A 211 25.31 9.05 -7.70
N PRO A 212 25.86 7.85 -8.00
CA PRO A 212 26.49 7.60 -9.31
C PRO A 212 25.49 7.58 -10.48
N VAL A 213 24.22 7.30 -10.17
CA VAL A 213 23.09 7.44 -11.08
C VAL A 213 21.99 8.22 -10.37
N THR A 214 21.54 9.30 -11.00
CA THR A 214 20.36 10.06 -10.59
C THR A 214 19.19 9.71 -11.50
N TYR A 215 17.97 9.80 -11.00
CA TYR A 215 16.78 9.40 -11.75
C TYR A 215 15.92 10.62 -12.03
N ARG A 216 15.55 10.79 -13.30
CA ARG A 216 14.68 11.88 -13.75
C ARG A 216 13.40 11.31 -14.33
N ASN A 217 12.30 12.00 -14.05
CA ASN A 217 10.99 11.63 -14.54
C ASN A 217 10.59 12.56 -15.69
N LYS A 218 10.02 11.98 -16.74
CA LYS A 218 9.26 12.70 -17.75
C LYS A 218 7.79 12.33 -17.61
N VAL A 219 6.98 13.29 -17.17
CA VAL A 219 5.55 13.08 -16.97
C VAL A 219 4.78 13.46 -18.23
N ALA A 220 3.84 12.62 -18.65
CA ALA A 220 2.92 12.88 -19.74
C ALA A 220 1.49 12.55 -19.32
N ILE A 221 0.53 13.37 -19.76
CA ILE A 221 -0.90 13.17 -19.55
C ILE A 221 -1.53 12.83 -20.90
N ASP A 222 -2.09 11.64 -21.02
CA ASP A 222 -2.90 11.20 -22.15
C ASP A 222 -4.38 11.24 -21.75
N ARG A 223 -5.04 12.35 -22.10
CA ARG A 223 -6.46 12.57 -21.79
C ARG A 223 -7.38 11.63 -22.58
N ASN A 224 -6.96 11.13 -23.75
CA ASN A 224 -7.78 10.21 -24.55
C ASN A 224 -7.86 8.83 -23.89
N ARG A 225 -6.82 8.45 -23.14
CA ARG A 225 -6.75 7.18 -22.41
C ARG A 225 -7.03 7.32 -20.92
N SER A 226 -7.35 8.53 -20.44
CA SER A 226 -7.47 8.85 -19.02
C SER A 226 -6.26 8.33 -18.23
N LEU A 227 -5.05 8.66 -18.71
CA LEU A 227 -3.80 8.13 -18.20
C LEU A 227 -2.82 9.27 -17.89
N ILE A 228 -2.19 9.22 -16.72
CA ILE A 228 -0.96 9.96 -16.44
C ILE A 228 0.18 8.95 -16.27
N LYS A 229 1.32 9.21 -16.92
CA LYS A 229 2.50 8.35 -16.85
C LYS A 229 3.75 9.16 -16.51
N ALA A 230 4.64 8.56 -15.74
CA ALA A 230 5.97 9.05 -15.42
C ALA A 230 7.00 8.05 -15.95
N ASP A 231 7.60 8.38 -17.09
CA ASP A 231 8.71 7.61 -17.65
C ASP A 231 9.99 8.00 -16.90
N ILE A 232 10.66 7.02 -16.30
CA ILE A 232 11.81 7.22 -15.41
C ILE A 232 13.08 6.84 -16.15
N THR A 233 14.11 7.69 -16.12
CA THR A 233 15.39 7.44 -16.79
C THR A 233 16.55 7.64 -15.83
N GLY A 234 17.48 6.69 -15.78
CA GLY A 234 18.74 6.82 -15.07
C GLY A 234 19.71 7.72 -15.83
N GLN A 235 20.34 8.66 -15.13
CA GLN A 235 21.33 9.59 -15.65
C GLN A 235 22.61 9.45 -14.83
N SER A 236 23.71 9.07 -15.50
CA SER A 236 25.03 9.04 -14.91
C SER A 236 25.93 10.11 -15.50
N LYS A 237 26.86 10.62 -14.67
CA LYS A 237 27.96 11.48 -15.15
C LYS A 237 29.05 10.65 -15.85
N ASP A 238 29.14 9.36 -15.54
CA ASP A 238 30.08 8.43 -16.18
C ASP A 238 29.31 7.58 -17.21
N PRO A 239 29.51 7.79 -18.51
CA PRO A 239 28.84 7.02 -19.55
C PRO A 239 29.22 5.53 -19.54
N LEU A 240 30.32 5.14 -18.87
CA LEU A 240 30.75 3.75 -18.72
C LEU A 240 30.03 3.02 -17.58
N LEU A 241 29.31 3.71 -16.70
CA LEU A 241 28.48 3.05 -15.67
C LEU A 241 27.25 2.37 -16.28
N VAL A 242 26.83 2.81 -17.46
CA VAL A 242 25.70 2.28 -18.23
C VAL A 242 26.10 2.23 -19.71
N GLU A 243 27.01 1.33 -20.06
CA GLU A 243 27.50 1.24 -21.44
C GLU A 243 26.44 0.72 -22.43
N SER A 244 25.61 -0.25 -22.01
CA SER A 244 24.57 -0.81 -22.88
C SER A 244 23.47 -1.55 -22.09
N PRO A 245 22.26 -1.70 -22.66
CA PRO A 245 21.20 -2.54 -22.08
C PRO A 245 21.56 -4.02 -21.92
N LYS A 246 22.63 -4.50 -22.56
CA LYS A 246 23.03 -5.92 -22.58
C LYS A 246 24.09 -6.27 -21.54
N ARG A 247 24.68 -5.29 -20.86
CA ARG A 247 25.67 -5.52 -19.80
C ARG A 247 25.02 -5.43 -18.42
N ALA A 248 25.46 -6.30 -17.52
CA ALA A 248 25.06 -6.20 -16.12
C ALA A 248 25.63 -4.90 -15.52
N SER A 249 24.80 -4.18 -14.77
CA SER A 249 25.22 -3.02 -13.99
C SER A 249 24.66 -3.15 -12.59
N ARG A 250 25.41 -2.62 -11.61
CA ARG A 250 24.92 -2.47 -10.23
C ARG A 250 23.88 -1.35 -10.09
N TYR A 251 23.67 -0.56 -11.14
CA TYR A 251 22.71 0.53 -11.19
C TYR A 251 21.64 0.24 -12.23
N ASP A 252 20.41 0.69 -11.96
CA ASP A 252 19.33 0.55 -12.91
C ASP A 252 19.38 1.67 -13.94
N ALA A 253 19.60 1.31 -15.19
CA ALA A 253 19.61 2.26 -16.30
C ALA A 253 18.22 2.46 -16.91
N TYR A 254 17.36 1.46 -16.78
CA TYR A 254 16.05 1.40 -17.41
C TYR A 254 14.99 1.04 -16.36
N PRO A 255 14.73 1.94 -15.39
CA PRO A 255 13.67 1.76 -14.42
C PRO A 255 12.30 1.58 -15.09
N PRO A 256 11.32 0.98 -14.38
CA PRO A 256 9.98 0.87 -14.90
C PRO A 256 9.26 2.23 -14.92
N THR A 257 8.27 2.36 -15.80
CA THR A 257 7.35 3.51 -15.85
C THR A 257 6.30 3.37 -14.76
N LEU A 258 6.01 4.46 -14.05
CA LEU A 258 4.86 4.55 -13.14
C LEU A 258 3.68 5.18 -13.89
N TYR A 259 2.47 4.66 -13.72
CA TYR A 259 1.28 5.27 -14.33
C TYR A 259 0.06 5.16 -13.42
N ILE A 260 -0.86 6.11 -13.58
CA ILE A 260 -2.22 6.06 -13.03
C ILE A 260 -3.18 6.15 -14.19
N GLN A 261 -4.11 5.19 -14.24
CA GLN A 261 -5.24 5.22 -15.16
C GLN A 261 -6.51 5.41 -14.35
N VAL A 262 -7.36 6.35 -14.77
CA VAL A 262 -8.60 6.71 -14.08
C VAL A 262 -9.82 6.41 -14.96
N PRO A 263 -11.03 6.30 -14.38
CA PRO A 263 -12.26 6.20 -15.16
C PRO A 263 -12.44 7.36 -16.16
N SER A 264 -13.24 7.13 -17.21
CA SER A 264 -13.64 8.19 -18.13
C SER A 264 -14.33 9.33 -17.37
N ASN A 265 -13.95 10.58 -17.64
CA ASN A 265 -14.43 11.82 -17.00
C ASN A 265 -13.78 12.22 -15.65
N SER A 266 -12.74 11.52 -15.19
CA SER A 266 -11.92 12.01 -14.07
C SER A 266 -10.93 13.08 -14.54
N ASP A 267 -10.69 14.09 -13.70
CA ASP A 267 -9.65 15.09 -13.94
C ASP A 267 -8.26 14.51 -13.66
N LEU A 268 -7.31 14.83 -14.55
CA LEU A 268 -5.91 14.46 -14.41
C LEU A 268 -5.06 15.71 -14.34
N SER A 269 -4.24 15.79 -13.29
CA SER A 269 -3.30 16.87 -13.06
C SER A 269 -1.94 16.33 -12.64
N ARG A 270 -0.88 17.04 -13.04
CA ARG A 270 0.46 16.89 -12.48
C ARG A 270 0.65 17.97 -11.43
N VAL A 271 1.21 17.60 -10.29
CA VAL A 271 1.69 18.53 -9.26
C VAL A 271 3.20 18.34 -9.16
N ASP A 272 3.94 19.44 -9.29
CA ASP A 272 5.39 19.48 -9.06
C ASP A 272 5.64 20.00 -7.65
N PHE A 273 6.43 19.25 -6.87
CA PHE A 273 6.81 19.56 -5.50
C PHE A 273 8.28 20.00 -5.44
#